data_AF-A0A8J7Q6L5-F1
#
_entry.id   AF-A0A8J7Q6L5-F1
#
_cell.length_a   1.000
_cell.length_b   1.000
_cell.length_c   1.000
_cell.angle_alpha   90.00
_cell.angle_beta   90.00
_cell.angle_gamma   90.00
#
_symmetry.space_group_name_H-M   'P 1'
#
loop_
_entity.id
_entity.type
_entity.pdbx_description
1 polymer ?
#
loop_
_entity_poly.entity_id
_entity_poly.type
_entity_poly.pdbx_seq_one_letter_code
_entity_poly.pdbx_strand_id
1 'polypeptide(L)' 'MKYKHNSKKAHKIHVDIPNDLHLKLRIKSALEDTTMSNYLINLLDQDLREFKIPEDWLR' A
#
# COMPACT_ATOMS: atom_id res chain seq x y z
N MET A 1 7.82 -9.83 -4.72
CA MET A 1 8.34 -9.99 -3.34
C MET A 1 7.15 -10.15 -2.41
N LYS A 2 7.11 -11.16 -1.53
CA LYS A 2 6.05 -11.27 -0.51
C LYS A 2 6.49 -10.44 0.70
N TYR A 3 5.83 -9.31 0.97
CA TYR A 3 6.09 -8.51 2.17
C TYR A 3 5.69 -9.33 3.40
N LYS A 4 6.67 -9.86 4.14
CA LYS A 4 6.43 -10.43 5.47
C LYS A 4 6.14 -9.27 6.43
N HIS A 5 4.88 -9.12 6.81
CA HIS A 5 4.44 -8.18 7.84
C HIS A 5 5.14 -8.50 9.18
N ASN A 6 6.24 -7.79 9.48
CA ASN A 6 6.81 -7.80 10.82
C ASN A 6 6.02 -6.78 11.66
N SER A 7 4.96 -7.25 12.33
CA SER A 7 3.93 -6.42 12.97
C SER A 7 4.44 -5.45 14.05
N LYS A 8 5.70 -5.58 14.48
CA LYS A 8 6.28 -4.77 15.57
C LYS A 8 6.69 -3.34 15.17
N LYS A 9 6.68 -2.97 13.87
CA LYS A 9 7.09 -1.62 13.39
C LYS A 9 6.25 -1.04 12.24
N ALA A 10 5.05 -1.56 12.00
CA ALA A 10 4.21 -1.04 10.91
C ALA A 10 3.51 0.26 11.33
N HIS A 11 3.70 1.34 10.56
CA HIS A 11 2.96 2.58 10.73
C HIS A 11 1.59 2.45 10.08
N LYS A 12 0.53 2.77 10.82
CA LYS A 12 -0.84 2.78 10.29
C LYS A 12 -1.12 4.15 9.69
N ILE A 13 -1.72 4.15 8.51
CA ILE A 13 -2.22 5.35 7.84
C ILE A 13 -3.72 5.19 7.70
N HIS A 14 -4.50 6.17 8.16
CA HIS A 14 -5.92 6.25 7.85
C HIS A 14 -6.09 7.04 6.55
N VAL A 15 -6.89 6.51 5.63
CA VAL A 15 -7.13 7.11 4.32
C VAL A 15 -8.62 7.15 4.10
N ASP A 16 -9.16 8.34 3.90
CA ASP A 16 -10.53 8.52 3.45
C ASP A 16 -10.57 8.30 1.93
N ILE A 17 -11.37 7.34 1.48
CA ILE A 17 -11.55 7.05 0.06
C ILE A 17 -13.03 7.01 -0.31
N PRO A 18 -13.40 7.44 -1.52
CA PRO A 18 -14.76 7.27 -2.04
C PRO A 18 -15.19 5.80 -2.04
N ASN A 19 -16.48 5.56 -1.81
CA ASN A 19 -17.05 4.20 -1.74
C ASN A 19 -16.83 3.40 -3.03
N ASP A 20 -16.88 4.04 -4.20
CA ASP A 20 -16.68 3.37 -5.48
C ASP A 20 -15.23 2.87 -5.62
N LEU A 21 -14.26 3.66 -5.16
CA LEU A 21 -12.85 3.30 -5.14
C LEU A 21 -12.60 2.14 -4.16
N HIS A 22 -13.18 2.20 -2.96
CA HIS A 22 -13.10 1.11 -1.99
C HIS A 22 -13.62 -0.22 -2.57
N LEU A 23 -14.75 -0.18 -3.29
CA LEU A 23 -15.32 -1.37 -3.93
C LEU A 23 -14.39 -1.93 -5.02
N LYS A 24 -13.83 -1.06 -5.86
CA LYS A 24 -12.87 -1.45 -6.91
C LYS A 24 -11.63 -2.12 -6.31
N LEU A 25 -11.07 -1.55 -5.25
CA LEU A 25 -9.91 -2.11 -4.54
C LEU A 25 -10.21 -3.49 -3.93
N ARG A 26 -11.39 -3.65 -3.34
CA ARG A 26 -11.84 -4.93 -2.79
C ARG A 26 -11.96 -6.00 -3.86
N ILE A 27 -12.55 -5.68 -5.01
CA ILE A 27 -12.67 -6.63 -6.14
C ILE A 27 -11.28 -6.98 -6.69
N LYS A 28 -10.43 -5.99 -6.92
CA LYS A 28 -9.09 -6.21 -7.48
C LYS A 28 -8.21 -7.07 -6.58
N SER A 29 -8.16 -6.76 -5.28
CA SER A 29 -7.39 -7.56 -4.33
C SER A 29 -7.88 -9.01 -4.24
N ALA A 30 -9.19 -9.25 -4.32
CA ALA A 30 -9.75 -10.60 -4.35
C ALA A 30 -9.37 -11.37 -5.64
N LEU A 31 -9.39 -10.72 -6.80
CA LEU A 31 -8.99 -11.34 -8.07
C LEU A 31 -7.50 -11.74 -8.10
N GLU A 32 -6.67 -11.05 -7.33
CA GLU A 32 -5.23 -11.30 -7.23
C GLU A 32 -4.84 -12.21 -6.04
N ASP A 33 -5.83 -12.83 -5.38
CA ASP A 33 -5.65 -13.71 -4.22
C ASP A 33 -4.76 -13.08 -3.12
N THR A 34 -5.02 -11.80 -2.83
CA THR A 34 -4.27 -11.02 -1.86
C THR A 34 -5.19 -10.20 -0.97
N THR A 35 -4.65 -9.69 0.14
CA THR A 35 -5.40 -8.77 1.00
C THR A 35 -5.42 -7.37 0.37
N MET A 36 -6.46 -6.60 0.65
CA MET A 36 -6.56 -5.21 0.19
C MET A 36 -5.36 -4.36 0.64
N SER A 37 -4.85 -4.57 1.86
CA SER A 37 -3.64 -3.91 2.37
C SER A 37 -2.41 -4.25 1.53
N ASN A 38 -2.18 -5.54 1.23
CA ASN A 38 -1.04 -5.96 0.43
C ASN A 38 -1.13 -5.46 -1.02
N TYR A 39 -2.33 -5.48 -1.60
CA TYR A 39 -2.58 -4.92 -2.92
C TYR A 39 -2.21 -3.43 -2.97
N LEU A 40 -2.68 -2.65 -1.99
CA LEU A 40 -2.36 -1.23 -1.89
C LEU A 40 -0.87 -0.97 -1.67
N ILE A 41 -0.20 -1.77 -0.82
CA ILE A 41 1.25 -1.66 -0.63
C ILE A 41 1.99 -1.89 -1.93
N ASN A 42 1.62 -2.93 -2.70
CA ASN A 42 2.25 -3.20 -3.99
C ASN A 42 1.98 -2.10 -5.01
N LEU A 43 0.77 -1.55 -5.03
CA LEU A 43 0.40 -0.45 -5.91
C LEU A 43 1.22 0.80 -5.59
N LEU A 44 1.36 1.14 -4.31
CA LEU A 44 2.16 2.28 -3.85
C LEU A 44 3.66 2.06 -4.09
N ASP A 45 4.17 0.85 -3.87
CA ASP A 45 5.59 0.51 -4.12
C ASP A 45 5.95 0.68 -5.61
N GLN A 46 5.04 0.31 -6.51
CA GLN A 46 5.19 0.51 -7.94
C GLN A 46 5.18 1.99 -8.32
N ASP A 47 4.24 2.77 -7.78
CA ASP A 47 4.07 4.18 -8.10
C ASP A 47 5.21 5.05 -7.53
N LEU A 48 5.69 4.71 -6.33
CA LEU A 48 6.77 5.43 -5.64
C LEU A 48 8.17 4.89 -5.96
N ARG A 49 8.29 3.89 -6.84
CA ARG A 49 9.56 3.19 -7.09
C ARG A 49 10.69 4.11 -7.55
N GLU A 50 10.34 5.10 -8.37
CA GLU A 50 11.29 6.07 -8.92
C GLU A 50 11.39 7.33 -8.05
N PHE A 51 10.52 7.47 -7.06
CA PHE A 51 10.52 8.60 -6.15
C PHE A 51 11.67 8.46 -5.13
N LYS A 52 12.67 9.33 -5.24
CA LYS A 52 13.76 9.42 -4.27
C LYS A 52 13.43 10.46 -3.21
N ILE A 53 13.39 10.03 -1.95
CA ILE A 53 13.29 10.95 -0.81
C ILE A 53 14.62 11.72 -0.72
N PRO A 54 14.62 13.06 -0.72
CA PRO A 54 15.82 13.84 -0.47
C PRO A 54 16.47 13.47 0.86
N GLU A 55 17.80 13.29 0.90
CA GLU A 55 18.54 12.89 2.11
C GLU A 55 18.33 13.88 3.27
N ASP A 56 18.14 15.15 2.95
CA ASP A 56 17.89 16.22 3.93
C ASP A 56 16.54 16.07 4.68
N TRP A 57 15.61 15.25 4.18
CA TRP A 57 14.29 15.04 4.77
C TRP A 57 14.21 13.83 5.69
N LEU A 58 15.26 13.02 5.77
CA LEU A 58 15.32 11.81 6.60
C LEU A 58 15.89 12.05 8.01
N ARG A 59 16.03 13.32 8.42
CA ARG A 59 16.55 13.72 9.74
C ARG A 59 15.52 13.59 10.86
#